data_AF-A0A937MHR5-F1
#
_entry.id   AF-A0A937MHR5-F1
#
_cell.length_a   1.000
_cell.length_b   1.000
_cell.length_c   1.000
_cell.angle_alpha   90.00
_cell.angle_beta   90.00
_cell.angle_gamma   90.00
#
_symmetry.space_group_name_H-M   'P 1'
#
loop_
_entity.id
_entity.type
_entity.pdbx_description
1 polymer ?
#
loop_
_entity_poly.entity_id
_entity_poly.type
_entity_poly.pdbx_seq_one_letter_code
_entity_poly.pdbx_strand_id
1 'polypeptide(L)'
;MRPAVLSGFLGLLLGGALATPALSADPAAVKRGKYLFDAGGCAGCHTDTKNKGPLLAGGRELKTPFGVYYSPNITPDKKTGIGGWSDADFLRAMRDGKNRDGDNYFPVFPFVAYTQMTDRDILDLKAYIFSLKPLAKANKKHQAGIIFGSRFMVGPWRALNFKQGPMKPDPSKDAQWNRGRYLVEALGHCGECHTPRNKLGGLQTDRHMAGTNDGPDGESVPNITPHDGTGIGKWSADDLESALTIGMLPDGDFLGGGMGEVVSNSTSKWTKADLRAALVYLQSLKAVENRIGKQPAGGPSSTY
;
A
#
# COMPACT_ATOMS: atom_id res chain seq x y z
N MET A 1 -11.70 -79.11 -22.30
CA MET A 1 -10.87 -77.94 -22.69
C MET A 1 -10.52 -77.18 -21.42
N ARG A 2 -9.27 -76.69 -21.36
CA ARG A 2 -8.60 -76.04 -20.21
C ARG A 2 -9.23 -74.67 -19.80
N PRO A 3 -8.90 -74.12 -18.62
CA PRO A 3 -9.77 -73.29 -17.78
C PRO A 3 -9.57 -71.78 -17.97
N ALA A 4 -10.47 -70.96 -17.44
CA ALA A 4 -10.25 -69.52 -17.25
C ALA A 4 -10.52 -69.13 -15.78
N VAL A 5 -9.42 -68.95 -15.04
CA VAL A 5 -9.37 -68.39 -13.69
C VAL A 5 -9.45 -66.86 -13.84
N LEU A 6 -10.48 -66.23 -13.29
CA LEU A 6 -10.55 -64.78 -13.14
C LEU A 6 -9.82 -64.39 -11.85
N SER A 7 -8.52 -64.13 -11.95
CA SER A 7 -7.75 -63.49 -10.87
C SER A 7 -8.02 -61.99 -10.85
N GLY A 8 -8.47 -61.50 -9.71
CA GLY A 8 -8.69 -60.08 -9.45
C GLY A 8 -7.41 -59.26 -9.42
N PHE A 9 -7.54 -57.99 -9.80
CA PHE A 9 -6.61 -56.93 -9.44
C PHE A 9 -7.45 -55.75 -8.93
N LEU A 10 -7.54 -55.64 -7.61
CA LEU A 10 -8.03 -54.44 -6.94
C LEU A 10 -6.88 -53.42 -6.98
N GLY A 11 -6.90 -52.56 -7.99
CA GLY A 11 -5.95 -51.45 -8.11
C GLY A 11 -6.21 -50.42 -7.02
N LEU A 12 -5.36 -50.43 -5.99
CA LEU A 12 -5.33 -49.40 -4.95
C LEU A 12 -4.74 -48.12 -5.57
N LEU A 13 -5.60 -47.24 -6.08
CA LEU A 13 -5.22 -45.89 -6.49
C LEU A 13 -4.90 -45.07 -5.23
N LEU A 14 -3.64 -45.11 -4.78
CA LEU A 14 -3.12 -44.08 -3.88
C LEU A 14 -3.06 -42.77 -4.67
N GLY A 15 -4.13 -41.97 -4.55
CA GLY A 15 -4.11 -40.57 -4.91
C GLY A 15 -3.12 -39.84 -4.03
N GLY A 16 -1.89 -39.68 -4.50
CA GLY A 16 -0.90 -38.80 -3.90
C GLY A 16 -1.41 -37.37 -4.00
N ALA A 17 -1.99 -36.86 -2.92
CA ALA A 17 -2.20 -35.43 -2.75
C ALA A 17 -0.80 -34.78 -2.81
N LEU A 18 -0.52 -34.08 -3.90
CA LEU A 18 0.62 -33.17 -3.99
C LEU A 18 0.38 -32.07 -2.97
N ALA A 19 0.91 -32.27 -1.76
CA ALA A 19 1.02 -31.20 -0.80
C ALA A 19 1.93 -30.13 -1.41
N THR A 20 1.34 -29.01 -1.82
CA THR A 20 2.09 -27.80 -2.10
C THR A 20 2.95 -27.51 -0.87
N PRO A 21 4.29 -27.45 -0.99
CA PRO A 21 5.12 -27.15 0.16
C PRO A 21 4.67 -25.79 0.70
N ALA A 22 4.37 -25.74 2.00
CA ALA A 22 4.06 -24.51 2.68
C ALA A 22 5.17 -23.50 2.36
N LEU A 23 4.80 -22.31 1.88
CA LEU A 23 5.68 -21.21 1.47
C LEU A 23 6.50 -20.61 2.63
N SER A 24 6.63 -21.34 3.75
CA SER A 24 7.46 -20.97 4.88
C SER A 24 8.89 -21.40 4.58
N ALA A 25 9.75 -20.40 4.38
CA ALA A 25 11.22 -20.48 4.25
C ALA A 25 11.85 -20.61 2.85
N ASP A 26 11.19 -20.27 1.73
CA ASP A 26 11.90 -20.01 0.47
C ASP A 26 12.76 -18.73 0.60
N PRO A 27 14.11 -18.80 0.60
CA PRO A 27 14.96 -17.62 0.73
C PRO A 27 14.76 -16.61 -0.42
N ALA A 28 14.35 -17.09 -1.61
CA ALA A 28 14.06 -16.22 -2.74
C ALA A 28 12.75 -15.45 -2.53
N ALA A 29 11.71 -16.09 -1.99
CA ALA A 29 10.47 -15.43 -1.57
C ALA A 29 10.73 -14.37 -0.50
N VAL A 30 11.53 -14.70 0.53
CA VAL A 30 11.90 -13.73 1.58
C VAL A 30 12.67 -12.55 0.99
N LYS A 31 13.59 -12.77 0.04
CA LYS A 31 14.34 -11.70 -0.62
C LYS A 31 13.42 -10.78 -1.45
N ARG A 32 12.52 -11.34 -2.25
CA ARG A 32 11.52 -10.56 -3.01
C ARG A 32 10.57 -9.81 -2.08
N GLY A 33 10.10 -10.48 -1.03
CA GLY A 33 9.26 -9.94 0.01
C GLY A 33 9.88 -8.77 0.75
N LYS A 34 11.19 -8.83 1.04
CA LYS A 34 11.92 -7.71 1.64
C LYS A 34 11.85 -6.47 0.75
N TYR A 35 12.06 -6.64 -0.55
CA TYR A 35 11.96 -5.52 -1.48
C TYR A 35 10.54 -4.93 -1.50
N LEU A 36 9.51 -5.78 -1.54
CA LEU A 36 8.12 -5.35 -1.50
C LEU A 36 7.75 -4.67 -0.18
N PHE A 37 8.29 -5.14 0.93
CA PHE A 37 8.11 -4.55 2.26
C PHE A 37 8.69 -3.13 2.33
N ASP A 38 9.91 -2.97 1.82
CA ASP A 38 10.57 -1.68 1.72
C ASP A 38 9.78 -0.78 0.75
N ALA A 39 9.51 -1.26 -0.46
CA ALA A 39 8.86 -0.48 -1.50
C ALA A 39 7.38 -0.14 -1.21
N GLY A 40 6.68 -0.95 -0.41
CA GLY A 40 5.35 -0.65 0.08
C GLY A 40 5.33 0.16 1.39
N GLY A 41 6.48 0.53 1.93
CA GLY A 41 6.58 1.39 3.11
C GLY A 41 5.96 0.81 4.38
N CYS A 42 5.86 -0.52 4.50
CA CYS A 42 5.10 -1.17 5.58
C CYS A 42 5.60 -0.76 6.97
N ALA A 43 6.91 -0.56 7.12
CA ALA A 43 7.53 -0.08 8.35
C ALA A 43 7.01 1.31 8.78
N GLY A 44 6.68 2.19 7.83
CA GLY A 44 6.24 3.56 8.10
C GLY A 44 4.93 3.61 8.88
N CYS A 45 3.99 2.69 8.59
CA CYS A 45 2.72 2.61 9.33
C CYS A 45 2.82 1.70 10.56
N HIS A 46 3.51 0.56 10.46
CA HIS A 46 3.50 -0.47 11.51
C HIS A 46 4.64 -0.34 12.54
N THR A 47 5.48 0.69 12.43
CA THR A 47 6.50 1.01 13.44
C THR A 47 6.21 2.39 14.01
N ASP A 48 6.11 2.48 15.32
CA ASP A 48 5.93 3.76 16.02
C ASP A 48 7.30 4.46 16.18
N THR A 49 7.84 4.97 15.09
CA THR A 49 9.17 5.61 15.02
C THR A 49 9.27 6.80 15.98
N LYS A 50 8.20 7.60 16.08
CA LYS A 50 8.10 8.76 16.98
C LYS A 50 8.36 8.39 18.44
N ASN A 51 7.83 7.25 18.90
CA ASN A 51 8.04 6.77 20.26
C ASN A 51 9.10 5.66 20.36
N LYS A 52 9.97 5.51 19.35
CA LYS A 52 11.03 4.49 19.29
C LYS A 52 10.50 3.06 19.47
N GLY A 53 9.30 2.81 18.94
CA GLY A 53 8.65 1.50 18.96
C GLY A 53 9.44 0.48 18.14
N PRO A 54 9.41 -0.82 18.53
CA PRO A 54 10.08 -1.85 17.75
C PRO A 54 9.45 -2.02 16.35
N LEU A 55 10.26 -2.47 15.41
CA LEU A 55 9.86 -2.74 14.02
C LEU A 55 8.58 -3.61 13.97
N LEU A 56 7.57 -3.12 13.26
CA LEU A 56 6.27 -3.80 13.04
C LEU A 56 5.41 -4.09 14.26
N ALA A 57 5.79 -3.59 15.43
CA ALA A 57 5.06 -3.79 16.67
C ALA A 57 3.75 -3.00 16.76
N GLY A 58 3.44 -2.17 15.76
CA GLY A 58 2.27 -1.31 15.75
C GLY A 58 2.27 -0.25 16.85
N GLY A 59 1.11 0.38 17.01
CA GLY A 59 0.86 1.44 17.99
C GLY A 59 1.04 2.85 17.44
N ARG A 60 1.44 3.00 16.17
CA ARG A 60 1.50 4.31 15.51
C ARG A 60 0.09 4.90 15.44
N GLU A 61 -0.02 6.16 15.83
CA GLU A 61 -1.25 6.94 15.74
C GLU A 61 -1.48 7.43 14.31
N LEU A 62 -2.71 7.30 13.82
CA LEU A 62 -3.18 7.83 12.54
C LEU A 62 -4.40 8.71 12.79
N LYS A 63 -4.23 10.03 12.70
CA LYS A 63 -5.31 10.99 12.91
C LYS A 63 -6.09 11.19 11.61
N THR A 64 -7.41 11.09 11.70
CA THR A 64 -8.31 11.32 10.58
C THR A 64 -9.50 12.19 11.02
N PRO A 65 -10.23 12.79 10.07
CA PRO A 65 -11.51 13.45 10.38
C PRO A 65 -12.56 12.52 11.01
N PHE A 66 -12.37 11.21 10.93
CA PHE A 66 -13.30 10.18 11.42
C PHE A 66 -12.87 9.57 12.77
N GLY A 67 -11.82 10.11 13.39
CA GLY A 67 -11.25 9.62 14.64
C GLY A 67 -9.80 9.19 14.50
N VAL A 68 -9.26 8.64 15.60
CA VAL A 68 -7.86 8.23 15.70
C VAL A 68 -7.76 6.71 15.61
N TYR A 69 -6.98 6.24 14.65
CA TYR A 69 -6.70 4.83 14.45
C TYR A 69 -5.27 4.51 14.91
N TYR A 70 -5.02 3.23 15.19
CA TYR A 70 -3.71 2.76 15.62
C TYR A 70 -3.29 1.57 14.76
N SER A 71 -2.07 1.59 14.24
CA SER A 71 -1.57 0.46 13.46
C SER A 71 -1.44 -0.78 14.34
N PRO A 72 -1.81 -1.97 13.84
CA PRO A 72 -1.65 -3.21 14.59
C PRO A 72 -0.20 -3.71 14.55
N ASN A 73 0.16 -4.52 15.54
CA ASN A 73 1.32 -5.40 15.53
C ASN A 73 1.15 -6.45 14.42
N ILE A 74 2.05 -6.43 13.44
CA ILE A 74 2.07 -7.40 12.33
C ILE A 74 3.30 -8.29 12.39
N THR A 75 3.98 -8.36 13.54
CA THR A 75 5.06 -9.33 13.73
C THR A 75 4.54 -10.77 13.73
N PRO A 76 5.41 -11.78 13.55
CA PRO A 76 5.01 -13.20 13.58
C PRO A 76 4.65 -13.72 14.98
N ASP A 77 4.42 -12.84 15.95
CA ASP A 77 3.91 -13.24 17.26
C ASP A 77 2.52 -13.86 17.14
N LYS A 78 2.31 -15.03 17.76
CA LYS A 78 1.08 -15.81 17.61
C LYS A 78 -0.09 -15.25 18.43
N LYS A 79 0.17 -14.47 19.47
CA LYS A 79 -0.85 -14.02 20.42
C LYS A 79 -1.35 -12.60 20.12
N THR A 80 -0.44 -11.71 19.78
CA THR A 80 -0.67 -10.28 19.62
C THR A 80 -0.35 -9.76 18.23
N GLY A 81 0.46 -10.50 17.46
CA GLY A 81 0.75 -10.25 16.05
C GLY A 81 -0.10 -11.10 15.11
N ILE A 82 0.44 -11.38 13.93
CA ILE A 82 -0.22 -12.17 12.87
C ILE A 82 0.35 -13.58 12.73
N GLY A 83 1.15 -14.07 13.68
CA GLY A 83 1.86 -15.36 13.58
C GLY A 83 0.96 -16.59 13.42
N GLY A 84 -0.33 -16.48 13.72
CA GLY A 84 -1.33 -17.53 13.51
C GLY A 84 -2.09 -17.44 12.19
N TRP A 85 -1.76 -16.49 11.29
CA TRP A 85 -2.49 -16.27 10.06
C TRP A 85 -2.06 -17.23 8.94
N SER A 86 -3.04 -17.85 8.29
CA SER A 86 -2.83 -18.61 7.06
C SER A 86 -2.50 -17.69 5.87
N ASP A 87 -2.09 -18.27 4.74
CA ASP A 87 -1.88 -17.50 3.50
C ASP A 87 -3.19 -16.87 3.02
N ALA A 88 -4.30 -17.60 3.17
CA ALA A 88 -5.64 -17.11 2.87
C ALA A 88 -6.05 -15.91 3.75
N ASP A 89 -5.68 -15.90 5.03
CA ASP A 89 -5.99 -14.78 5.92
C ASP A 89 -5.22 -13.52 5.53
N PHE A 90 -3.93 -13.67 5.19
CA PHE A 90 -3.10 -12.54 4.77
C PHE A 90 -3.54 -12.01 3.40
N LEU A 91 -3.85 -12.90 2.45
CA LEU A 91 -4.45 -12.53 1.17
C LEU A 91 -5.78 -11.83 1.37
N ARG A 92 -6.69 -12.34 2.22
CA ARG A 92 -7.98 -11.71 2.51
C ARG A 92 -7.80 -10.29 3.06
N ALA A 93 -6.84 -10.07 3.95
CA ALA A 93 -6.54 -8.74 4.46
C ALA A 93 -6.15 -7.79 3.32
N MET A 94 -5.09 -8.13 2.57
CA MET A 94 -4.52 -7.27 1.54
C MET A 94 -5.43 -7.11 0.32
N ARG A 95 -6.09 -8.21 -0.10
CA ARG A 95 -6.91 -8.30 -1.31
C ARG A 95 -8.32 -7.78 -1.09
N ASP A 96 -8.94 -8.08 0.05
CA ASP A 96 -10.38 -7.87 0.25
C ASP A 96 -10.69 -6.75 1.24
N GLY A 97 -9.68 -6.32 2.01
CA GLY A 97 -9.83 -5.38 3.10
C GLY A 97 -10.61 -5.99 4.25
N LYS A 98 -10.39 -7.28 4.57
CA LYS A 98 -11.11 -7.98 5.65
C LYS A 98 -10.18 -8.68 6.62
N ASN A 99 -10.52 -8.65 7.90
CA ASN A 99 -9.79 -9.40 8.93
C ASN A 99 -10.05 -10.92 8.80
N ARG A 100 -9.35 -11.72 9.62
CA ARG A 100 -9.51 -13.19 9.66
C ARG A 100 -10.95 -13.64 9.89
N ASP A 101 -11.70 -12.88 10.69
CA ASP A 101 -13.08 -13.21 11.08
C ASP A 101 -14.11 -12.74 10.01
N GLY A 102 -13.65 -12.03 8.97
CA GLY A 102 -14.44 -11.57 7.83
C GLY A 102 -14.95 -10.12 7.93
N ASP A 103 -14.68 -9.41 9.03
CA ASP A 103 -15.06 -8.01 9.18
C ASP A 103 -14.23 -7.09 8.29
N ASN A 104 -14.83 -5.98 7.84
CA ASN A 104 -14.12 -4.96 7.08
C ASN A 104 -13.02 -4.28 7.90
N TYR A 105 -11.88 -4.04 7.28
CA TYR A 105 -10.89 -3.09 7.76
C TYR A 105 -11.36 -1.65 7.53
N PHE A 106 -10.92 -0.75 8.41
CA PHE A 106 -11.08 0.67 8.18
C PHE A 106 -10.20 1.12 7.00
N PRO A 107 -10.64 2.07 6.16
CA PRO A 107 -9.90 2.51 4.98
C PRO A 107 -8.52 3.13 5.23
N VAL A 108 -8.17 3.41 6.49
CA VAL A 108 -6.80 3.80 6.90
C VAL A 108 -5.77 2.69 6.62
N PHE A 109 -6.22 1.45 6.47
CA PHE A 109 -5.45 0.40 5.84
C PHE A 109 -5.73 0.46 4.33
N PRO A 110 -4.74 0.73 3.46
CA PRO A 110 -4.97 1.06 2.05
C PRO A 110 -5.24 -0.19 1.19
N PHE A 111 -6.21 -1.01 1.60
CA PHE A 111 -6.62 -2.22 0.89
C PHE A 111 -7.20 -1.92 -0.50
N VAL A 112 -7.70 -0.70 -0.72
CA VAL A 112 -8.18 -0.27 -2.06
C VAL A 112 -7.04 -0.12 -3.07
N ALA A 113 -5.81 0.15 -2.60
CA ALA A 113 -4.59 0.10 -3.38
C ALA A 113 -4.02 -1.33 -3.42
N TYR A 114 -3.84 -1.98 -2.26
CA TYR A 114 -3.21 -3.30 -2.17
C TYR A 114 -3.98 -4.41 -2.89
N THR A 115 -5.28 -4.26 -3.09
CA THR A 115 -6.06 -5.18 -3.92
C THR A 115 -5.53 -5.29 -5.35
N GLN A 116 -4.71 -4.34 -5.81
CA GLN A 116 -4.11 -4.34 -7.14
C GLN A 116 -2.80 -5.12 -7.23
N MET A 117 -2.18 -5.49 -6.09
CA MET A 117 -0.93 -6.26 -6.04
C MET A 117 -1.08 -7.66 -6.65
N THR A 118 -0.02 -8.35 -7.05
CA THR A 118 -0.17 -9.78 -7.43
C THR A 118 -0.31 -10.67 -6.18
N ASP A 119 -0.99 -11.81 -6.26
CA ASP A 119 -1.08 -12.74 -5.11
C ASP A 119 0.32 -13.21 -4.68
N ARG A 120 1.19 -13.44 -5.67
CA ARG A 120 2.60 -13.80 -5.43
C ARG A 120 3.32 -12.74 -4.61
N ASP A 121 3.20 -11.47 -4.98
CA ASP A 121 3.87 -10.38 -4.26
C ASP A 121 3.32 -10.24 -2.83
N ILE A 122 2.01 -10.42 -2.63
CA ILE A 122 1.41 -10.42 -1.29
C ILE A 122 1.97 -11.57 -0.44
N LEU A 123 2.13 -12.77 -1.02
CA LEU A 123 2.67 -13.92 -0.30
C LEU A 123 4.19 -13.85 -0.08
N ASP A 124 4.95 -13.29 -1.02
CA ASP A 124 6.37 -12.99 -0.84
C ASP A 124 6.55 -11.96 0.29
N LEU A 125 5.73 -10.90 0.34
CA LEU A 125 5.70 -9.93 1.44
C LEU A 125 5.41 -10.62 2.78
N LYS A 126 4.43 -11.52 2.82
CA LYS A 126 4.15 -12.33 4.01
C LYS A 126 5.37 -13.15 4.42
N ALA A 127 6.02 -13.84 3.48
CA ALA A 127 7.20 -14.65 3.75
C ALA A 127 8.32 -13.83 4.41
N TYR A 128 8.55 -12.60 3.94
CA TYR A 128 9.49 -11.69 4.60
C TYR A 128 9.05 -11.31 6.01
N ILE A 129 7.80 -10.86 6.21
CA ILE A 129 7.30 -10.49 7.54
C ILE A 129 7.42 -11.66 8.52
N PHE A 130 7.10 -12.87 8.06
CA PHE A 130 7.18 -14.12 8.84
C PHE A 130 8.61 -14.61 9.12
N SER A 131 9.61 -14.07 8.42
CA SER A 131 11.03 -14.32 8.72
C SER A 131 11.59 -13.43 9.84
N LEU A 132 10.85 -12.39 10.24
CA LEU A 132 11.29 -11.45 11.28
C LEU A 132 11.09 -12.02 12.69
N LYS A 133 11.77 -11.40 13.67
CA LYS A 133 11.61 -11.77 15.08
C LYS A 133 10.17 -11.49 15.54
N PRO A 134 9.49 -12.47 16.18
CA PRO A 134 8.20 -12.24 16.78
C PRO A 134 8.33 -11.29 17.98
N LEU A 135 7.33 -10.43 18.19
CA LEU A 135 7.29 -9.54 19.33
C LEU A 135 5.88 -9.50 19.94
N ALA A 136 5.79 -9.90 21.20
CA ALA A 136 4.56 -9.82 21.97
C ALA A 136 4.29 -8.36 22.41
N LYS A 137 3.40 -7.67 21.70
CA LYS A 137 2.91 -6.33 22.05
C LYS A 137 1.43 -6.23 21.68
N ALA A 138 0.59 -5.98 22.68
CA ALA A 138 -0.85 -5.87 22.49
C ALA A 138 -1.23 -4.65 21.62
N ASN A 139 -2.23 -4.83 20.78
CA ASN A 139 -2.77 -3.75 19.94
C ASN A 139 -3.54 -2.73 20.77
N LYS A 140 -3.40 -1.45 20.41
CA LYS A 140 -4.19 -0.36 20.99
C LYS A 140 -5.55 -0.28 20.31
N LYS A 141 -6.61 -0.06 21.08
CA LYS A 141 -7.96 0.18 20.55
C LYS A 141 -8.02 1.53 19.86
N HIS A 142 -8.72 1.61 18.72
CA HIS A 142 -9.00 2.87 18.05
C HIS A 142 -9.84 3.80 18.94
N GLN A 143 -9.67 5.09 18.74
CA GLN A 143 -10.46 6.14 19.36
C GLN A 143 -11.30 6.80 18.27
N ALA A 144 -12.36 6.11 17.87
CA ALA A 144 -13.36 6.60 16.95
C ALA A 144 -14.75 6.46 17.61
N GLY A 145 -15.65 7.40 17.34
CA GLY A 145 -17.03 7.33 17.84
C GLY A 145 -17.77 6.10 17.29
N ILE A 146 -18.94 5.75 17.85
CA ILE A 146 -19.66 4.50 17.55
C ILE A 146 -19.89 4.27 16.04
N ILE A 147 -20.15 5.34 15.27
CA ILE A 147 -20.36 5.27 13.83
C ILE A 147 -19.06 4.86 13.10
N PHE A 148 -17.99 5.63 13.30
CA PHE A 148 -16.72 5.44 12.57
C PHE A 148 -15.83 4.36 13.19
N GLY A 149 -16.10 3.92 14.42
CA GLY A 149 -15.48 2.77 15.07
C GLY A 149 -16.15 1.44 14.76
N SER A 150 -17.25 1.42 14.00
CA SER A 150 -17.97 0.20 13.64
C SER A 150 -17.53 -0.35 12.29
N ARG A 151 -16.92 -1.54 12.27
CA ARG A 151 -16.52 -2.24 11.03
C ARG A 151 -17.69 -2.63 10.14
N PHE A 152 -18.86 -2.84 10.73
CA PHE A 152 -20.09 -3.11 9.99
C PHE A 152 -20.47 -1.91 9.10
N MET A 153 -20.35 -0.70 9.64
CA MET A 153 -20.68 0.55 8.93
C MET A 153 -19.73 0.85 7.76
N VAL A 154 -18.58 0.17 7.67
CA VAL A 154 -17.67 0.29 6.53
C VAL A 154 -18.20 -0.44 5.29
N GLY A 155 -19.13 -1.39 5.44
CA GLY A 155 -19.68 -2.18 4.32
C GLY A 155 -20.26 -1.32 3.18
N PRO A 156 -21.20 -0.40 3.46
CA PRO A 156 -21.73 0.53 2.45
C PRO A 156 -20.66 1.40 1.81
N TRP A 157 -19.72 1.94 2.60
CA TRP A 157 -18.60 2.72 2.08
C TRP A 157 -17.75 1.91 1.09
N ARG A 158 -17.45 0.66 1.46
CA ARG A 158 -16.66 -0.26 0.62
C ARG A 158 -17.39 -0.55 -0.69
N ALA A 159 -18.70 -0.76 -0.68
CA ALA A 159 -19.47 -1.02 -1.90
C ALA A 159 -19.37 0.12 -2.93
N LEU A 160 -19.19 1.37 -2.48
CA LEU A 160 -19.06 2.55 -3.33
C LEU A 160 -17.62 2.84 -3.77
N ASN A 161 -16.63 2.48 -2.96
CA ASN A 161 -15.25 2.96 -3.12
C ASN A 161 -14.23 1.85 -3.43
N PHE A 162 -14.64 0.58 -3.48
CA PHE A 162 -13.72 -0.53 -3.62
C PHE A 162 -14.01 -1.40 -4.84
N LYS A 163 -13.01 -1.53 -5.72
CA LYS A 163 -12.99 -2.48 -6.82
C LYS A 163 -11.93 -3.53 -6.54
N GLN A 164 -12.37 -4.74 -6.23
CA GLN A 164 -11.48 -5.85 -5.88
C GLN A 164 -10.73 -6.39 -7.10
N GLY A 165 -9.45 -6.73 -6.91
CA GLY A 165 -8.71 -7.63 -7.80
C GLY A 165 -7.41 -7.05 -8.35
N PRO A 166 -6.48 -7.93 -8.74
CA PRO A 166 -5.16 -7.53 -9.19
C PRO A 166 -5.22 -6.64 -10.42
N MET A 167 -4.28 -5.71 -10.50
CA MET A 167 -4.12 -4.86 -11.66
C MET A 167 -3.72 -5.71 -12.87
N LYS A 168 -4.53 -5.63 -13.93
CA LYS A 168 -4.18 -6.21 -15.23
C LYS A 168 -3.31 -5.22 -16.00
N PRO A 169 -2.22 -5.68 -16.66
CA PRO A 169 -1.44 -4.83 -17.56
C PRO A 169 -2.33 -4.21 -18.64
N ASP A 170 -2.09 -2.95 -18.96
CA ASP A 170 -2.69 -2.26 -20.10
C ASP A 170 -1.92 -2.68 -21.37
N PRO A 171 -2.57 -3.36 -22.34
CA PRO A 171 -1.90 -3.82 -23.55
C PRO A 171 -1.50 -2.70 -24.52
N SER A 172 -2.04 -1.48 -24.33
CA SER A 172 -1.67 -0.31 -25.14
C SER A 172 -0.40 0.39 -24.63
N LYS A 173 0.16 -0.07 -23.51
CA LYS A 173 1.32 0.51 -22.83
C LYS A 173 2.45 -0.51 -22.75
N ASP A 174 3.68 -0.04 -22.74
CA ASP A 174 4.84 -0.90 -22.60
C ASP A 174 4.99 -1.48 -21.17
N ALA A 175 5.98 -2.36 -21.00
CA ALA A 175 6.25 -3.01 -19.73
C ALA A 175 6.72 -2.03 -18.64
N GLN A 176 7.47 -0.99 -19.02
CA GLN A 176 8.01 -0.01 -18.08
C GLN A 176 6.89 0.84 -17.48
N TRP A 177 5.96 1.32 -18.32
CA TRP A 177 4.78 2.05 -17.88
C TRP A 177 3.90 1.21 -16.98
N ASN A 178 3.63 -0.05 -17.36
CA ASN A 178 2.83 -0.96 -16.54
C ASN A 178 3.47 -1.26 -15.18
N ARG A 179 4.80 -1.39 -15.15
CA ARG A 179 5.55 -1.51 -13.90
C ARG A 179 5.43 -0.24 -13.04
N GLY A 180 5.54 0.93 -13.65
CA GLY A 180 5.38 2.22 -12.98
C GLY A 180 4.00 2.37 -12.36
N ARG A 181 2.95 2.04 -13.12
CA ARG A 181 1.57 2.05 -12.63
C ARG A 181 1.39 1.12 -11.43
N TYR A 182 1.92 -0.10 -11.50
CA TYR A 182 1.87 -1.04 -10.39
C TYR A 182 2.55 -0.49 -9.12
N LEU A 183 3.73 0.11 -9.27
CA LEU A 183 4.49 0.69 -8.18
C LEU A 183 3.78 1.89 -7.54
N VAL A 184 3.22 2.80 -8.34
CA VAL A 184 2.60 4.04 -7.85
C VAL A 184 1.20 3.80 -7.30
N GLU A 185 0.37 3.01 -7.99
CA GLU A 185 -1.04 2.81 -7.62
C GLU A 185 -1.23 1.73 -6.56
N ALA A 186 -0.47 0.62 -6.65
CA ALA A 186 -0.68 -0.53 -5.79
C ALA A 186 0.30 -0.56 -4.63
N LEU A 187 1.61 -0.59 -4.93
CA LEU A 187 2.63 -0.84 -3.92
C LEU A 187 2.89 0.39 -3.04
N GLY A 188 3.20 1.53 -3.65
CA GLY A 188 3.44 2.80 -2.99
C GLY A 188 2.17 3.60 -2.69
N HIS A 189 1.01 3.15 -3.18
CA HIS A 189 -0.33 3.67 -2.88
C HIS A 189 -0.40 5.21 -2.87
N CYS A 190 0.28 5.89 -3.81
CA CYS A 190 0.50 7.33 -3.77
C CYS A 190 -0.84 8.10 -3.81
N GLY A 191 -1.84 7.53 -4.48
CA GLY A 191 -3.17 8.09 -4.61
C GLY A 191 -3.92 8.23 -3.28
N GLU A 192 -3.55 7.46 -2.24
CA GLU A 192 -4.19 7.55 -0.93
C GLU A 192 -3.97 8.90 -0.25
N CYS A 193 -2.84 9.57 -0.55
CA CYS A 193 -2.51 10.90 -0.04
C CYS A 193 -2.70 11.96 -1.12
N HIS A 194 -2.28 11.68 -2.35
CA HIS A 194 -2.25 12.66 -3.43
C HIS A 194 -3.56 12.79 -4.20
N THR A 195 -4.64 12.10 -3.84
CA THR A 195 -5.96 12.29 -4.44
C THR A 195 -6.92 12.87 -3.42
N PRO A 196 -7.65 13.96 -3.74
CA PRO A 196 -8.59 14.54 -2.80
C PRO A 196 -9.75 13.58 -2.51
N ARG A 197 -10.29 13.64 -1.29
CA ARG A 197 -11.39 12.78 -0.83
C ARG A 197 -12.71 13.53 -0.81
N ASN A 198 -13.81 12.83 -1.08
CA ASN A 198 -15.15 13.35 -0.88
C ASN A 198 -15.51 13.36 0.62
N LYS A 199 -16.68 13.91 0.99
CA LYS A 199 -17.15 13.99 2.38
C LYS A 199 -17.28 12.63 3.08
N LEU A 200 -17.38 11.54 2.33
CA LEU A 200 -17.44 10.17 2.85
C LEU A 200 -16.06 9.52 2.95
N GLY A 201 -14.97 10.24 2.65
CA GLY A 201 -13.60 9.71 2.68
C GLY A 201 -13.19 8.91 1.45
N GLY A 202 -14.04 8.83 0.42
CA GLY A 202 -13.74 8.16 -0.86
C GLY A 202 -12.86 9.01 -1.76
N LEU A 203 -11.95 8.40 -2.52
CA LEU A 203 -11.08 9.11 -3.48
C LEU A 203 -11.89 9.69 -4.65
N GLN A 204 -11.62 10.95 -5.00
CA GLN A 204 -12.19 11.62 -6.18
C GLN A 204 -11.36 11.26 -7.42
N THR A 205 -11.78 10.20 -8.11
CA THR A 205 -11.04 9.59 -9.25
C THR A 205 -10.88 10.52 -10.47
N ASP A 206 -11.76 11.51 -10.64
CA ASP A 206 -11.65 12.56 -11.66
C ASP A 206 -10.53 13.57 -11.37
N ARG A 207 -10.06 13.62 -10.11
CA ARG A 207 -8.97 14.45 -9.61
C ARG A 207 -7.79 13.61 -9.12
N HIS A 208 -7.62 12.42 -9.71
CA HIS A 208 -6.56 11.48 -9.38
C HIS A 208 -5.18 12.16 -9.33
N MET A 209 -4.47 11.99 -8.22
CA MET A 209 -3.12 12.54 -7.96
C MET A 209 -3.02 14.07 -7.95
N ALA A 210 -4.15 14.79 -7.94
CA ALA A 210 -4.18 16.25 -8.02
C ALA A 210 -3.88 16.97 -6.69
N GLY A 211 -3.54 16.27 -5.61
CA GLY A 211 -3.26 16.83 -4.28
C GLY A 211 -4.52 17.20 -3.48
N THR A 212 -4.34 17.52 -2.20
CA THR A 212 -5.42 17.92 -1.28
C THR A 212 -4.91 18.85 -0.17
N ASN A 213 -5.76 19.74 0.33
CA ASN A 213 -5.46 20.53 1.54
C ASN A 213 -5.74 19.74 2.83
N ASP A 214 -6.54 18.68 2.74
CA ASP A 214 -7.02 17.87 3.85
C ASP A 214 -6.31 16.51 3.89
N GLY A 215 -4.97 16.52 3.86
CA GLY A 215 -4.16 15.33 3.90
C GLY A 215 -4.02 14.71 5.30
N PRO A 216 -3.21 13.65 5.43
CA PRO A 216 -2.92 13.03 6.73
C PRO A 216 -2.43 14.05 7.75
N ASP A 217 -2.82 13.86 9.01
CA ASP A 217 -2.48 14.76 10.14
C ASP A 217 -2.89 16.24 9.95
N GLY A 218 -3.76 16.53 8.97
CA GLY A 218 -4.21 17.88 8.63
C GLY A 218 -3.21 18.66 7.77
N GLU A 219 -2.20 18.01 7.23
CA GLU A 219 -1.21 18.62 6.34
C GLU A 219 -1.70 18.65 4.90
N SER A 220 -1.25 19.64 4.15
CA SER A 220 -1.49 19.71 2.71
C SER A 220 -0.59 18.74 1.96
N VAL A 221 -1.14 18.05 0.95
CA VAL A 221 -0.44 17.10 0.09
C VAL A 221 -0.43 17.64 -1.35
N PRO A 222 0.74 17.80 -1.98
CA PRO A 222 0.85 18.49 -3.26
C PRO A 222 0.23 17.70 -4.41
N ASN A 223 -0.07 18.41 -5.48
CA ASN A 223 -0.45 17.84 -6.77
C ASN A 223 0.78 17.23 -7.44
N ILE A 224 0.69 15.97 -7.86
CA ILE A 224 1.79 15.24 -8.53
C ILE A 224 1.42 14.83 -9.95
N THR A 225 0.38 15.42 -10.52
CA THR A 225 0.10 15.32 -11.97
C THR A 225 1.11 16.15 -12.76
N PRO A 226 1.32 15.90 -14.06
CA PRO A 226 2.25 16.67 -14.89
C PRO A 226 1.69 18.05 -15.29
N HIS A 227 0.95 18.70 -14.40
CA HIS A 227 0.48 20.07 -14.61
C HIS A 227 1.60 21.08 -14.33
N ASP A 228 1.90 21.96 -15.28
CA ASP A 228 3.05 22.89 -15.22
C ASP A 228 2.95 23.96 -14.12
N GLY A 229 1.72 24.36 -13.77
CA GLY A 229 1.49 25.48 -12.84
C GLY A 229 1.29 25.05 -11.38
N THR A 230 0.79 23.84 -11.15
CA THR A 230 0.41 23.38 -9.81
C THR A 230 0.95 22.01 -9.45
N GLY A 231 1.45 21.25 -10.42
CA GLY A 231 1.99 19.90 -10.22
C GLY A 231 3.47 19.83 -10.60
N ILE A 232 3.90 18.63 -11.03
CA ILE A 232 5.31 18.31 -11.31
C ILE A 232 5.69 18.49 -12.79
N GLY A 233 4.86 19.14 -13.61
CA GLY A 233 5.06 19.21 -15.07
C GLY A 233 6.39 19.85 -15.49
N LYS A 234 6.93 20.76 -14.67
CA LYS A 234 8.21 21.44 -14.91
C LYS A 234 9.43 20.73 -14.32
N TRP A 235 9.23 19.66 -13.55
CA TRP A 235 10.34 18.96 -12.90
C TRP A 235 11.02 18.05 -13.90
N SER A 236 12.35 18.08 -13.93
CA SER A 236 13.13 17.15 -14.74
C SER A 236 13.05 15.72 -14.18
N ALA A 237 13.49 14.74 -14.97
CA ALA A 237 13.61 13.37 -14.48
C ALA A 237 14.59 13.27 -13.29
N ASP A 238 15.66 14.06 -13.30
CA ASP A 238 16.67 14.09 -12.25
C ASP A 238 16.14 14.73 -10.96
N ASP A 239 15.29 15.77 -11.08
CA ASP A 239 14.59 16.37 -9.96
C ASP A 239 13.68 15.35 -9.27
N LEU A 240 12.89 14.62 -10.06
CA LEU A 240 11.98 13.62 -9.55
C LEU A 240 12.72 12.42 -8.94
N GLU A 241 13.82 11.97 -9.56
CA GLU A 241 14.69 10.91 -9.01
C GLU A 241 15.30 11.37 -7.68
N SER A 242 15.79 12.62 -7.59
CA SER A 242 16.35 13.19 -6.37
C SER A 242 15.32 13.32 -5.26
N ALA A 243 14.13 13.83 -5.58
CA ALA A 243 13.03 13.96 -4.63
C ALA A 243 12.62 12.60 -4.05
N LEU A 244 12.48 11.56 -4.88
CA LEU A 244 12.06 10.24 -4.42
C LEU A 244 13.19 9.44 -3.75
N THR A 245 14.46 9.74 -4.02
CA THR A 245 15.59 8.97 -3.47
C THR A 245 16.14 9.58 -2.19
N ILE A 246 16.34 10.90 -2.17
CA ILE A 246 17.00 11.62 -1.07
C ILE A 246 16.13 12.75 -0.50
N GLY A 247 14.95 12.99 -1.06
CA GLY A 247 14.02 14.01 -0.59
C GLY A 247 14.29 15.41 -1.14
N MET A 248 15.33 15.62 -1.94
CA MET A 248 15.73 16.94 -2.41
C MET A 248 14.80 17.46 -3.52
N LEU A 249 14.30 18.68 -3.36
CA LEU A 249 13.45 19.40 -4.30
C LEU A 249 14.29 20.21 -5.31
N PRO A 250 13.72 20.62 -6.47
CA PRO A 250 14.44 21.40 -7.48
C PRO A 250 14.99 22.74 -6.97
N ASP A 251 14.36 23.34 -5.95
CA ASP A 251 14.76 24.60 -5.33
C ASP A 251 15.81 24.42 -4.23
N GLY A 252 16.24 23.19 -3.95
CA GLY A 252 17.22 22.84 -2.93
C GLY A 252 16.66 22.59 -1.54
N ASP A 253 15.34 22.73 -1.34
CA ASP A 253 14.68 22.31 -0.10
C ASP A 253 14.50 20.78 -0.04
N PHE A 254 13.96 20.25 1.06
CA PHE A 254 13.73 18.83 1.26
C PHE A 254 12.28 18.50 1.61
N LEU A 255 11.80 17.38 1.08
CA LEU A 255 10.52 16.78 1.43
C LEU A 255 10.46 16.46 2.93
N GLY A 256 9.67 17.23 3.67
CA GLY A 256 9.37 17.03 5.07
C GLY A 256 8.11 16.21 5.33
N GLY A 257 7.70 16.16 6.61
CA GLY A 257 6.44 15.57 7.04
C GLY A 257 6.25 14.11 6.57
N GLY A 258 5.01 13.78 6.20
CA GLY A 258 4.66 12.44 5.73
C GLY A 258 5.45 11.98 4.50
N MET A 259 5.77 12.87 3.56
CA MET A 259 6.52 12.49 2.36
C MET A 259 7.99 12.22 2.67
N GLY A 260 8.62 12.97 3.58
CA GLY A 260 9.97 12.66 4.07
C GLY A 260 10.07 11.29 4.73
N GLU A 261 9.02 10.88 5.45
CA GLU A 261 8.92 9.52 5.98
C GLU A 261 8.74 8.47 4.87
N VAL A 262 7.97 8.76 3.82
CA VAL A 262 7.85 7.87 2.64
C VAL A 262 9.19 7.70 1.97
N VAL A 263 9.97 8.77 1.78
CA VAL A 263 11.33 8.68 1.21
C VAL A 263 12.20 7.79 2.07
N SER A 264 12.28 8.07 3.37
CA SER A 264 13.17 7.35 4.29
C SER A 264 12.76 5.88 4.50
N ASN A 265 11.46 5.59 4.55
CA ASN A 265 10.95 4.24 4.80
C ASN A 265 10.74 3.42 3.52
N SER A 266 10.60 4.06 2.36
CA SER A 266 10.21 3.40 1.11
C SER A 266 11.02 3.80 -0.11
N THR A 267 10.76 4.96 -0.73
CA THR A 267 11.19 5.24 -2.11
C THR A 267 12.72 5.31 -2.27
N SER A 268 13.45 5.68 -1.20
CA SER A 268 14.92 5.60 -1.15
C SER A 268 15.48 4.17 -1.30
N LYS A 269 14.65 3.15 -1.08
CA LYS A 269 15.00 1.73 -1.17
C LYS A 269 14.56 1.09 -2.49
N TRP A 270 13.85 1.84 -3.34
CA TRP A 270 13.43 1.33 -4.65
C TRP A 270 14.65 1.14 -5.55
N THR A 271 14.57 0.17 -6.46
CA THR A 271 15.61 0.05 -7.48
C THR A 271 15.55 1.24 -8.45
N LYS A 272 16.68 1.64 -9.03
CA LYS A 272 16.71 2.69 -10.06
C LYS A 272 15.75 2.41 -11.23
N ALA A 273 15.59 1.13 -11.60
CA ALA A 273 14.66 0.73 -12.66
C ALA A 273 13.20 1.00 -12.26
N ASP A 274 12.84 0.69 -11.01
CA ASP A 274 11.49 0.91 -10.50
C ASP A 274 11.18 2.39 -10.26
N LEU A 275 12.15 3.18 -9.79
CA LEU A 275 12.02 4.65 -9.73
C LEU A 275 11.71 5.20 -11.12
N ARG A 276 12.53 4.88 -12.13
CA ARG A 276 12.30 5.33 -13.51
C ARG A 276 10.96 4.87 -14.07
N ALA A 277 10.54 3.64 -13.80
CA ALA A 277 9.23 3.15 -14.20
C ALA A 277 8.11 4.00 -13.58
N ALA A 278 8.20 4.29 -12.29
CA ALA A 278 7.24 5.16 -11.61
C ALA A 278 7.22 6.59 -12.17
N LEU A 279 8.38 7.16 -12.52
CA LEU A 279 8.45 8.47 -13.17
C LEU A 279 7.75 8.47 -14.53
N VAL A 280 8.00 7.46 -15.36
CA VAL A 280 7.31 7.28 -16.66
C VAL A 280 5.79 7.25 -16.47
N TYR A 281 5.31 6.55 -15.43
CA TYR A 281 3.88 6.51 -15.13
C TYR A 281 3.35 7.87 -14.65
N LEU A 282 4.00 8.51 -13.67
CA LEU A 282 3.57 9.81 -13.13
C LEU A 282 3.49 10.90 -14.21
N GLN A 283 4.49 10.96 -15.10
CA GLN A 283 4.54 11.92 -16.21
C GLN A 283 3.46 11.65 -17.28
N SER A 284 2.92 10.43 -17.33
CA SER A 284 1.85 10.07 -18.27
C SER A 284 0.45 10.37 -17.77
N LEU A 285 0.31 10.75 -16.48
CA LEU A 285 -0.99 11.03 -15.89
C LEU A 285 -1.66 12.22 -16.59
N LYS A 286 -3.00 12.27 -16.53
CA LYS A 286 -3.73 13.46 -16.95
C LYS A 286 -3.30 14.64 -16.07
N ALA A 287 -2.84 15.73 -16.69
CA ALA A 287 -2.60 16.98 -15.98
C ALA A 287 -3.91 17.51 -15.41
N VAL A 288 -3.93 17.78 -14.11
CA VAL A 288 -5.08 18.36 -13.42
C VAL A 288 -4.61 19.62 -12.71
N GLU A 289 -5.21 20.75 -13.04
CA GLU A 289 -4.97 21.98 -12.29
C GLU A 289 -5.63 21.86 -10.90
N ASN A 290 -4.83 22.00 -9.85
CA ASN A 290 -5.32 22.07 -8.48
C ASN A 290 -4.26 22.72 -7.58
N ARG A 291 -4.55 23.91 -7.08
CA ARG A 291 -3.64 24.65 -6.21
C ARG A 291 -3.84 24.24 -4.76
N ILE A 292 -2.77 23.77 -4.13
CA ILE A 292 -2.73 23.31 -2.74
C ILE A 292 -1.99 24.35 -1.88
N GLY A 293 -2.47 24.59 -0.67
CA GLY A 293 -1.97 25.63 0.25
C GLY A 293 -2.73 26.97 0.15
N LYS A 294 -2.67 27.77 1.23
CA LYS A 294 -2.97 29.21 1.17
C LYS A 294 -1.74 29.91 0.61
N GLN A 295 -1.91 30.86 -0.32
CA GLN A 295 -0.81 31.76 -0.69
C GLN A 295 -0.19 32.37 0.58
N PRO A 296 1.13 32.61 0.61
CA PRO A 296 1.66 33.56 1.58
C PRO A 296 0.87 34.87 1.40
N ALA A 297 0.30 35.39 2.48
CA ALA A 297 -0.30 36.71 2.48
C ALA A 297 0.81 37.72 2.19
N GLY A 298 0.93 38.16 0.94
CA GLY A 298 1.91 39.17 0.53
C GLY A 298 2.69 38.80 -0.73
N GLY A 299 2.06 38.94 -1.89
CA GLY A 299 2.72 39.02 -3.20
C GLY A 299 1.74 39.71 -4.14
N PRO A 300 2.17 40.74 -4.91
CA PRO A 300 1.27 41.78 -5.38
C PRO A 300 0.21 41.24 -6.34
N SER A 301 -1.02 41.72 -6.16
CA SER A 301 -2.09 41.61 -7.14
C SER A 301 -1.60 42.17 -8.47
N SER A 302 -1.38 41.32 -9.47
CA SER A 302 -1.11 41.78 -10.83
C SER A 302 -2.43 42.25 -11.44
N THR A 303 -2.69 43.54 -11.34
CA THR A 303 -3.52 44.28 -12.28
C THR A 303 -2.63 45.36 -12.86
N TYR A 304 -2.03 45.06 -14.02
CA TYR A 304 -1.11 45.88 -14.83
C TYR A 304 0.21 46.32 -14.17
#